data_AF-A0A3R6X414-F1
#
_entry.id   AF-A0A3R6X414-F1
#
_cell.length_a   1.000
_cell.length_b   1.000
_cell.length_c   1.000
_cell.angle_alpha   90.00
_cell.angle_beta   90.00
_cell.angle_gamma   90.00
#
_symmetry.space_group_name_H-M   'P 1'
#
loop_
_entity.id
_entity.type
_entity.pdbx_description
1 polymer ?
#
loop_
_entity_poly.entity_id
_entity_poly.type
_entity_poly.pdbx_seq_one_letter_code
_entity_poly.pdbx_strand_id
1 'polypeptide(L)'
;MLNRLRKGFRNFDRHVGKYASARFLAPRGSVADASLVHFAAGYPGMYRGGSGVVYGQVLTADDPQEYDQLLEGLDALEDYYGADHPSNEYERVQVDVKCGTESLLAWTYFCVIPSDTAVDVVSSGDWRQYMTERQLQDI
;
A
#
# COMPACT_ATOMS: atom_id res chain seq x y z
N MET A 1 -4.55 4.06 0.20
CA MET A 1 -4.49 2.76 -0.49
C MET A 1 -3.19 2.07 -0.13
N LEU A 2 -3.28 0.79 0.24
CA LEU A 2 -2.12 -0.05 0.56
C LEU A 2 -2.16 -1.35 -0.23
N ASN A 3 -0.97 -1.87 -0.51
CA ASN A 3 -0.77 -3.08 -1.33
C ASN A 3 -0.37 -4.30 -0.47
N ARG A 4 -0.01 -4.09 0.80
CA ARG A 4 0.49 -5.10 1.77
C ARG A 4 -0.51 -5.57 2.84
N LEU A 5 -1.67 -4.94 2.96
CA LEU A 5 -2.64 -5.28 4.01
C LEU A 5 -3.74 -6.21 3.51
N ARG A 6 -3.71 -7.51 3.83
CA ARG A 6 -4.87 -8.41 3.69
C ARG A 6 -5.35 -8.92 5.06
N LYS A 7 -6.68 -8.99 5.24
CA LYS A 7 -7.32 -9.72 6.34
C LYS A 7 -6.84 -11.19 6.36
N GLY A 8 -6.22 -11.63 7.45
CA GLY A 8 -5.58 -12.95 7.55
C GLY A 8 -4.13 -13.04 7.06
N PHE A 9 -3.42 -11.92 6.90
CA PHE A 9 -1.95 -11.86 6.98
C PHE A 9 -1.53 -11.19 8.29
N ARG A 10 -0.29 -11.49 8.71
CA ARG A 10 0.31 -11.04 9.98
C ARG A 10 0.20 -9.53 10.22
N ASN A 11 0.29 -8.73 9.16
CA ASN A 11 0.26 -7.27 9.26
C ASN A 11 -1.15 -6.71 9.51
N PHE A 12 -2.21 -7.39 9.07
CA PHE A 12 -3.58 -6.90 9.30
C PHE A 12 -3.96 -6.97 10.77
N ASP A 13 -3.73 -8.10 11.45
CA ASP A 13 -4.11 -8.22 12.86
C ASP A 13 -3.26 -7.30 13.74
N ARG A 14 -1.99 -7.07 13.39
CA ARG A 14 -1.07 -6.21 14.14
C ARG A 14 -1.34 -4.71 13.95
N HIS A 15 -1.69 -4.28 12.73
CA HIS A 15 -1.78 -2.86 12.38
C HIS A 15 -3.20 -2.35 12.15
N VAL A 16 -4.20 -3.23 11.96
CA VAL A 16 -5.59 -2.83 11.66
C VAL A 16 -6.58 -3.45 12.64
N GLY A 17 -6.45 -4.76 12.92
CA GLY A 17 -7.44 -5.54 13.67
C GLY A 17 -7.65 -5.12 15.13
N LYS A 18 -6.78 -4.26 15.68
CA LYS A 18 -6.88 -3.73 17.04
C LYS A 18 -7.80 -2.51 17.18
N TYR A 19 -8.16 -1.85 16.07
CA TYR A 19 -8.99 -0.64 16.06
C TYR A 19 -10.44 -1.02 15.79
N ALA A 20 -11.35 -0.63 16.68
CA ALA A 20 -12.75 -1.07 16.60
C ALA A 20 -13.51 -0.41 15.46
N SER A 21 -13.15 0.83 15.11
CA SER A 21 -13.75 1.61 14.02
C SER A 21 -13.06 1.39 12.67
N ALA A 22 -12.00 0.59 12.61
CA ALA A 22 -11.30 0.32 11.36
C ALA A 22 -12.15 -0.53 10.41
N ARG A 23 -12.30 -0.05 9.18
CA ARG A 23 -13.05 -0.74 8.12
C ARG A 23 -12.47 -0.46 6.74
N PHE A 24 -12.72 -1.37 5.83
CA PHE A 24 -12.44 -1.15 4.41
C PHE A 24 -13.52 -0.25 3.81
N LEU A 25 -13.11 0.86 3.19
CA LEU A 25 -13.98 1.71 2.39
C LEU A 25 -14.29 1.06 1.05
N ALA A 26 -13.28 0.42 0.45
CA ALA A 26 -13.42 -0.32 -0.78
C ALA A 26 -12.54 -1.58 -0.76
N PRO A 27 -13.09 -2.74 -1.18
CA PRO A 27 -12.31 -3.97 -1.25
C PRO A 27 -11.24 -3.92 -2.35
N ARG A 28 -11.40 -3.01 -3.33
CA ARG A 28 -10.46 -2.76 -4.42
C ARG A 28 -10.50 -1.28 -4.80
N GLY A 29 -9.36 -0.63 -4.69
CA GLY A 29 -9.09 0.70 -5.24
C GLY A 29 -7.95 0.63 -6.25
N SER A 30 -7.83 1.66 -7.09
CA SER A 30 -6.72 1.76 -8.03
C SER A 30 -6.15 3.17 -8.16
N VAL A 31 -4.83 3.25 -8.33
CA VAL A 31 -4.08 4.47 -8.62
C VAL A 31 -3.56 4.36 -10.06
N ALA A 32 -3.91 5.33 -10.89
CA ALA A 32 -3.42 5.44 -12.28
C ALA A 32 -2.04 6.10 -12.34
N ASP A 33 -1.41 6.06 -13.52
CA ASP A 33 -0.09 6.64 -13.78
C ASP A 33 0.96 6.16 -12.77
N ALA A 34 0.90 4.86 -12.45
CA ALA A 34 1.75 4.22 -11.46
C ALA A 34 2.30 2.90 -11.99
N SER A 35 3.45 2.51 -11.46
CA SER A 35 4.07 1.21 -11.72
C SER A 35 4.30 0.46 -10.42
N LEU A 36 4.37 -0.87 -10.51
CA LEU A 36 4.51 -1.75 -9.37
C LEU A 36 5.63 -2.75 -9.64
N VAL A 37 6.49 -2.93 -8.66
CA VAL A 37 7.60 -3.89 -8.68
C VAL A 37 7.55 -4.81 -7.47
N HIS A 38 8.29 -5.90 -7.53
CA HIS A 38 8.52 -6.81 -6.41
C HIS A 38 9.99 -6.84 -6.03
N PHE A 39 10.30 -6.68 -4.75
CA PHE A 39 11.65 -6.80 -4.21
C PHE A 39 11.94 -8.20 -3.69
N ALA A 40 13.22 -8.59 -3.71
CA ALA A 40 13.69 -9.89 -3.22
C ALA A 40 13.29 -10.17 -1.75
N ALA A 41 13.18 -9.11 -0.95
CA ALA A 41 12.78 -9.17 0.45
C ALA A 41 11.30 -9.49 0.67
N GLY A 42 10.52 -9.71 -0.40
CA GLY A 42 9.16 -10.22 -0.28
C GLY A 42 8.08 -9.14 -0.25
N TYR A 43 8.38 -7.90 -0.65
CA TYR A 43 7.43 -6.78 -0.62
C TYR A 43 7.30 -6.01 -1.94
N PRO A 44 6.19 -5.29 -2.16
CA PRO A 44 6.00 -4.49 -3.37
C PRO A 44 6.54 -3.07 -3.23
N GLY A 45 7.05 -2.51 -4.33
CA GLY A 45 7.31 -1.07 -4.47
C GLY A 45 6.36 -0.44 -5.49
N MET A 46 5.57 0.55 -5.07
CA MET A 46 4.75 1.34 -6.00
C MET A 46 5.46 2.66 -6.32
N TYR A 47 5.56 3.03 -7.59
CA TYR A 47 6.18 4.28 -8.01
C TYR A 47 5.18 5.18 -8.72
N ARG A 48 5.34 6.49 -8.53
CA ARG A 48 4.65 7.51 -9.33
C ARG A 48 5.25 7.57 -10.72
N GLY A 49 4.40 7.71 -11.73
CA GLY A 49 4.81 7.72 -13.12
C GLY A 49 4.81 6.33 -13.73
N GLY A 50 4.42 6.28 -15.01
CA GLY A 50 4.22 5.06 -15.78
C GLY A 50 2.95 5.15 -16.61
N SER A 51 2.60 4.07 -17.31
CA SER A 51 1.35 3.92 -18.06
C SER A 51 0.40 2.88 -17.45
N GLY A 52 0.73 2.42 -16.23
CA GLY A 52 0.04 1.35 -15.54
C GLY A 52 -1.00 1.84 -14.53
N VAL A 53 -1.71 0.86 -13.97
CA VAL A 53 -2.67 1.04 -12.89
C VAL A 53 -2.28 0.10 -11.76
N VAL A 54 -2.14 0.62 -10.55
CA VAL A 54 -1.81 -0.19 -9.37
C VAL A 54 -3.04 -0.38 -8.51
N TYR A 55 -3.30 -1.62 -8.12
CA TYR A 55 -4.46 -2.02 -7.33
C TYR A 55 -4.10 -2.30 -5.88
N GLY A 56 -4.96 -1.84 -4.97
CA GLY A 56 -4.81 -2.08 -3.55
C GLY A 56 -6.13 -2.00 -2.81
N GLN A 57 -6.05 -1.95 -1.48
CA GLN A 57 -7.22 -1.80 -0.61
C GLN A 57 -7.26 -0.41 0.01
N VAL A 58 -8.47 0.10 0.24
CA VAL A 58 -8.69 1.39 0.92
C VAL A 58 -9.36 1.11 2.26
N LEU A 59 -8.73 1.56 3.34
CA LEU A 59 -9.23 1.44 4.70
C LEU A 59 -9.29 2.82 5.37
N THR A 60 -10.10 2.90 6.40
CA THR A 60 -10.24 4.05 7.29
C THR A 60 -10.53 3.57 8.70
N ALA A 61 -10.38 4.46 9.68
CA ALA A 61 -11.02 4.36 10.98
C ALA A 61 -12.01 5.53 11.11
N ASP A 62 -13.19 5.28 11.66
CA ASP A 62 -14.22 6.33 11.81
C ASP A 62 -13.99 7.16 13.09
N ASP A 63 -13.33 6.60 14.11
CA ASP A 63 -12.89 7.34 15.29
C ASP A 63 -11.59 8.12 14.96
N PRO A 64 -11.53 9.45 15.22
CA PRO A 64 -10.36 10.25 14.88
C PRO A 64 -9.06 9.82 15.57
N GLN A 65 -9.15 9.38 16.83
CA GLN A 65 -7.97 8.94 17.58
C GLN A 65 -7.46 7.60 17.04
N GLU A 66 -8.37 6.67 16.72
CA GLU A 66 -7.99 5.43 16.05
C GLU A 66 -7.46 5.68 14.63
N TYR A 67 -7.96 6.69 13.92
CA TYR A 67 -7.46 7.06 12.60
C TYR A 67 -6.01 7.53 12.65
N ASP A 68 -5.67 8.42 13.60
CA ASP A 68 -4.30 8.89 13.77
C ASP A 68 -3.36 7.75 14.16
N GLN A 69 -3.78 6.89 15.10
CA GLN A 69 -3.00 5.73 15.52
C GLN A 69 -2.84 4.70 14.39
N LEU A 70 -3.89 4.47 13.60
CA LEU A 70 -3.83 3.61 12.43
C LEU A 70 -2.79 4.16 11.46
N LEU A 71 -2.86 5.46 11.16
CA LEU A 71 -1.93 6.12 10.24
C LEU A 71 -0.47 6.02 10.71
N GLU A 72 -0.19 6.26 11.99
CA GLU A 72 1.15 6.04 12.59
C GLU A 72 1.60 4.57 12.48
N GLY A 73 0.67 3.63 12.69
CA GLY A 73 0.94 2.21 12.54
C GLY A 73 1.25 1.80 11.10
N LEU A 74 0.70 2.52 10.12
CA LEU A 74 1.02 2.35 8.70
C LEU A 74 2.36 3.00 8.33
N ASP A 75 2.66 4.17 8.89
CA ASP A 75 3.96 4.83 8.72
C ASP A 75 5.09 3.90 9.16
N ALA A 76 4.96 3.29 10.33
CA ALA A 76 5.94 2.33 10.85
C ALA A 76 6.03 1.02 10.03
N LEU A 77 4.95 0.62 9.36
CA LEU A 77 4.94 -0.58 8.50
C LEU A 77 5.65 -0.31 7.16
N GLU A 78 5.54 0.92 6.65
CA GLU A 78 6.07 1.33 5.36
C GLU A 78 7.41 2.07 5.51
N ASP A 79 8.09 1.94 6.67
CA ASP A 79 9.36 2.60 6.98
C ASP A 79 9.38 4.09 6.61
N TYR A 80 8.32 4.79 7.00
CA TYR A 80 8.14 6.23 6.82
C TYR A 80 8.36 6.97 8.14
N TYR A 81 9.30 7.92 8.13
CA TYR A 81 9.76 8.65 9.31
C TYR A 81 9.44 10.17 9.25
N GLY A 82 8.56 10.56 8.31
CA GLY A 82 8.25 11.96 8.01
C GLY A 82 8.75 12.36 6.62
N ALA A 83 8.22 13.47 6.10
CA ALA A 83 8.49 13.90 4.72
C ALA A 83 9.98 14.14 4.48
N ASP A 84 10.49 13.64 3.35
CA ASP A 84 11.87 13.79 2.88
C ASP A 84 12.94 13.26 3.85
N HIS A 85 12.55 12.39 4.78
CA HIS A 85 13.49 11.80 5.72
C HIS A 85 14.43 10.83 4.97
N PRO A 86 15.77 10.94 5.15
CA PRO A 86 16.75 10.22 4.33
C PRO A 86 16.72 8.69 4.52
N SER A 87 16.08 8.21 5.58
CA SER A 87 15.89 6.77 5.85
C SER A 87 14.56 6.22 5.39
N ASN A 88 13.73 7.02 4.70
CA ASN A 88 12.46 6.53 4.17
C ASN A 88 12.70 5.48 3.08
N GLU A 89 11.99 4.36 3.17
CA GLU A 89 11.83 3.46 2.03
C GLU A 89 10.65 3.90 1.13
N TYR A 90 9.68 4.60 1.74
CA TYR A 90 8.49 5.12 1.07
C TYR A 90 8.18 6.54 1.52
N GLU A 91 7.61 7.33 0.62
CA GLU A 91 7.03 8.65 0.89
C GLU A 91 5.51 8.59 0.94
N ARG A 92 4.94 9.15 2.00
CA ARG A 92 3.48 9.21 2.18
C ARG A 92 2.89 10.38 1.39
N VAL A 93 1.96 10.09 0.50
CA VAL A 93 1.32 11.09 -0.37
C VAL A 93 -0.18 10.90 -0.47
N GLN A 94 -0.93 11.97 -0.71
CA GLN A 94 -2.34 11.88 -1.09
C GLN A 94 -2.47 11.69 -2.59
N VAL A 95 -3.33 10.76 -2.99
CA VAL A 95 -3.64 10.47 -4.39
C VAL A 95 -5.14 10.24 -4.56
N ASP A 96 -5.62 10.47 -5.78
CA ASP A 96 -6.95 10.03 -6.19
C ASP A 96 -6.95 8.51 -6.37
N VAL A 97 -7.78 7.82 -5.60
CA VAL A 97 -7.99 6.38 -5.67
C VAL A 97 -9.35 6.10 -6.29
N LYS A 98 -9.35 5.46 -7.45
CA LYS A 98 -10.60 5.04 -8.11
C LYS A 98 -11.16 3.81 -7.40
N CYS A 99 -12.42 3.90 -6.96
CA CYS A 99 -13.15 2.82 -6.31
C CYS A 99 -14.47 2.59 -7.07
N GLY A 100 -14.46 1.71 -8.07
CA GLY A 100 -15.61 1.52 -8.96
C GLY A 100 -15.88 2.77 -9.79
N THR A 101 -17.06 3.38 -9.63
CA THR A 101 -17.43 4.63 -10.31
C THR A 101 -17.00 5.89 -9.56
N GLU A 102 -16.59 5.76 -8.30
CA GLU A 102 -16.21 6.88 -7.43
C GLU A 102 -14.69 7.07 -7.38
N SER A 103 -14.25 8.26 -6.99
CA SER A 103 -12.86 8.58 -6.70
C SER A 103 -12.77 9.13 -5.29
N LEU A 104 -11.77 8.70 -4.52
CA LEU A 104 -11.55 9.10 -3.15
C LEU A 104 -10.12 9.64 -3.01
N LEU A 105 -9.95 10.77 -2.31
CA LEU A 105 -8.62 11.21 -1.90
C LEU A 105 -8.17 10.35 -0.72
N ALA A 106 -7.05 9.65 -0.87
CA ALA A 106 -6.53 8.80 0.19
C ALA A 106 -5.00 8.83 0.26
N TRP A 107 -4.46 8.59 1.45
CA TRP A 107 -3.03 8.40 1.66
C TRP A 107 -2.54 7.10 1.01
N THR A 108 -1.40 7.15 0.35
CA THR A 108 -0.65 5.98 -0.12
C THR A 108 0.85 6.22 0.09
N TYR A 109 1.66 5.21 -0.21
CA TYR A 109 3.10 5.21 0.01
C TYR A 109 3.79 4.90 -1.32
N PHE A 110 4.52 5.87 -1.86
CA PHE A 110 5.35 5.66 -3.06
C PHE A 110 6.76 5.30 -2.62
N CYS A 111 7.30 4.23 -3.21
CA CYS A 111 8.65 3.77 -2.93
C CYS A 111 9.69 4.79 -3.42
N VAL A 112 10.72 5.03 -2.61
CA VAL A 112 11.86 5.88 -2.97
C VAL A 112 13.16 5.10 -3.16
N ILE A 113 13.15 3.80 -2.83
CA ILE A 113 14.24 2.88 -3.19
C ILE A 113 14.36 2.82 -4.72
N PRO A 114 15.58 2.82 -5.30
CA PRO A 114 15.76 2.68 -6.75
C PRO A 114 15.06 1.43 -7.32
N SER A 115 14.23 1.61 -8.34
CA SER A 115 13.40 0.54 -8.91
C SER A 115 14.20 -0.55 -9.64
N ASP A 116 15.44 -0.26 -10.04
CA ASP A 116 16.37 -1.21 -10.63
C ASP A 116 16.92 -2.25 -9.64
N THR A 117 16.69 -2.05 -8.34
CA THR A 117 16.99 -3.05 -7.30
C THR A 117 15.88 -4.08 -7.11
N ALA A 118 14.75 -3.92 -7.81
CA ALA A 118 13.65 -4.88 -7.80
C ALA A 118 14.01 -6.15 -8.58
N VAL A 119 13.40 -7.28 -8.20
CA VAL A 119 13.63 -8.57 -8.87
C VAL A 119 12.66 -8.84 -10.00
N ASP A 120 11.48 -8.22 -9.98
CA ASP A 120 10.49 -8.35 -11.05
C ASP A 120 9.59 -7.12 -11.15
N VAL A 121 9.05 -6.89 -12.34
CA VAL A 121 8.00 -5.91 -12.59
C VAL A 121 6.64 -6.60 -12.48
N VAL A 122 5.74 -6.00 -11.70
CA VAL A 122 4.39 -6.50 -11.52
C VAL A 122 3.48 -5.86 -12.57
N SER A 123 3.50 -6.42 -13.78
CA SER A 123 2.80 -5.86 -14.95
C SER A 123 1.28 -5.78 -14.81
N SER A 124 0.66 -6.63 -13.99
CA SER A 124 -0.76 -6.57 -13.67
C SER A 124 -1.13 -5.38 -12.77
N GLY A 125 -0.14 -4.77 -12.11
CA GLY A 125 -0.36 -3.78 -11.06
C GLY A 125 -1.05 -4.32 -9.82
N ASP A 126 -1.26 -5.63 -9.73
CA ASP A 126 -1.92 -6.31 -8.61
C ASP A 126 -0.91 -7.24 -7.94
N TRP A 127 -0.32 -6.76 -6.84
CA TRP A 127 0.69 -7.52 -6.11
C TRP A 127 0.14 -8.83 -5.55
N ARG A 128 -1.13 -8.83 -5.14
CA ARG A 128 -1.79 -10.03 -4.60
C ARG A 128 -1.90 -11.10 -5.68
N GLN A 129 -2.30 -10.70 -6.89
CA GLN A 129 -2.32 -11.60 -8.04
C GLN A 129 -0.92 -12.16 -8.32
N TYR A 130 0.09 -11.28 -8.38
CA TYR A 130 1.48 -11.65 -8.62
C TYR A 130 2.00 -12.71 -7.64
N MET A 131 1.79 -12.50 -6.33
CA MET A 131 2.22 -13.44 -5.29
C MET A 131 1.49 -14.77 -5.39
N THR A 132 0.18 -14.75 -5.71
CA THR A 132 -0.65 -15.97 -5.82
C THR A 132 -0.22 -16.83 -7.00
N GLU A 133 -0.03 -16.22 -8.17
CA GLU A 133 0.37 -16.93 -9.39
C GLU A 133 1.76 -17.55 -9.28
N ARG A 134 2.65 -16.92 -8.50
CA ARG A 134 4.02 -17.38 -8.26
C ARG A 134 4.17 -18.23 -6.99
N GLN A 135 3.08 -18.45 -6.25
CA GLN A 135 3.07 -19.20 -4.98
C GLN A 135 4.09 -18.68 -3.95
N LEU A 136 4.29 -17.36 -3.93
CA LEU A 136 5.20 -16.69 -3.00
C LEU A 136 4.48 -16.38 -1.68
N GLN A 137 5.23 -16.33 -0.58
CA GLN A 137 4.74 -15.86 0.71
C GLN A 137 5.23 -14.45 0.98
N ASP A 138 4.37 -13.64 1.58
CA ASP A 138 4.73 -12.38 2.22
C ASP A 138 5.56 -12.73 3.47
N ILE A 139 6.76 -12.15 3.60
CA ILE A 139 7.75 -12.50 4.63
C ILE A 139 7.73 -11.46 5.75
#